data_AF-A0A3D5PDW7-F1
#
_entry.id   AF-A0A3D5PDW7-F1
#
_cell.length_a   1.000
_cell.length_b   1.000
_cell.length_c   1.000
_cell.angle_alpha   90.00
_cell.angle_beta   90.00
_cell.angle_gamma   90.00
#
_symmetry.space_group_name_H-M   'P 1'
#
loop_
_entity.id
_entity.type
_entity.pdbx_description
1 polymer ?
#
loop_
_entity_poly.entity_id
_entity_poly.type
_entity_poly.pdbx_seq_one_letter_code
_entity_poly.pdbx_strand_id
1 'polypeptide(L)'
;MKKYFEVQAMCGHVGKGKYIPISFPVIAINGKEAAEKVRSYPRVKHHYKKAILNVWEISFDSYLKLKDANNLDAYLHCNNIQQQRQIENFESRVHYMPVFIEKKYKRTKEYMMYRQQITRLHNIDQERKIQEYYSSALTDNSWNDKPIDSTGGVITISLLRRIEMIYYISDSHFGDERVMRLAKRPFHSVNDMDDTMISLWNKKVGGTDVVYVVGDFAINNQTAIKTLKQLNGQKILILGNHDACLSEQALQYFESTATICTIKDGVHSVTLCHYPLLSYENSIYNGYHVFGHIHNNPRDIATKIIPSLPRHLNCGADVIGFMPKTLQELIYLKEQTMHV
;
A
#
# COMPACT_ATOMS: atom_id res chain seq x y z
N MET A 1 25.42 -4.07 3.31
CA MET A 1 26.52 -4.39 2.37
C MET A 1 26.41 -3.44 1.19
N LYS A 2 27.51 -2.87 0.68
CA LYS A 2 27.46 -2.02 -0.52
C LYS A 2 27.19 -2.90 -1.75
N LYS A 3 26.29 -2.45 -2.61
CA LYS A 3 25.85 -3.11 -3.85
C LYS A 3 26.15 -2.21 -5.06
N TYR A 4 26.12 -2.78 -6.26
CA TYR A 4 26.36 -2.07 -7.51
C TYR A 4 25.04 -1.85 -8.25
N PHE A 5 24.86 -0.64 -8.78
CA PHE A 5 23.64 -0.24 -9.48
C PHE A 5 23.95 0.39 -10.83
N GLU A 6 23.09 0.11 -11.80
CA GLU A 6 22.92 0.90 -13.01
C GLU A 6 21.72 1.82 -12.81
N VAL A 7 21.95 3.13 -12.91
CA VAL A 7 20.87 4.12 -12.83
C VAL A 7 20.81 4.89 -14.14
N GLN A 8 19.72 4.72 -14.87
CA GLN A 8 19.49 5.42 -16.12
C GLN A 8 18.81 6.77 -15.84
N ALA A 9 19.39 7.86 -16.33
CA ALA A 9 18.91 9.22 -16.07
C ALA A 9 18.82 10.08 -17.34
N MET A 10 17.96 11.09 -17.29
CA MET A 10 17.78 12.10 -18.33
C MET A 10 18.85 13.19 -18.18
N CYS A 11 19.79 13.24 -19.11
CA CYS A 11 20.82 14.27 -19.17
C CYS A 11 20.41 15.43 -20.10
N GLY A 12 20.74 16.65 -19.70
CA GLY A 12 20.35 17.93 -20.30
C GLY A 12 21.44 18.56 -21.16
N HIS A 13 21.46 19.89 -21.25
CA HIS A 13 22.37 20.63 -22.14
C HIS A 13 22.23 20.25 -23.62
N VAL A 14 21.02 19.84 -24.03
CA VAL A 14 20.68 19.41 -25.40
C VAL A 14 19.46 20.15 -25.96
N GLY A 15 19.14 21.32 -25.39
CA GLY A 15 17.95 22.12 -25.73
C GLY A 15 16.74 21.87 -24.83
N LYS A 16 15.77 22.80 -24.91
CA LYS A 16 14.51 22.75 -24.16
C LYS A 16 13.64 21.59 -24.66
N GLY A 17 13.04 20.83 -23.75
CA GLY A 17 12.19 19.70 -24.11
C GLY A 17 12.93 18.48 -24.67
N LYS A 18 14.27 18.44 -24.58
CA LYS A 18 15.11 17.34 -25.04
C LYS A 18 15.97 16.76 -23.89
N TYR A 19 16.40 15.52 -24.03
CA TYR A 19 17.32 14.84 -23.11
C TYR A 19 18.12 13.73 -23.81
N ILE A 20 19.22 13.28 -23.19
CA ILE A 20 19.94 12.07 -23.59
C ILE A 20 19.85 11.07 -22.41
N PRO A 21 19.37 9.83 -22.60
CA PRO A 21 19.41 8.80 -21.57
C PRO A 21 20.85 8.32 -21.39
N ILE A 22 21.36 8.40 -20.16
CA ILE A 22 22.67 7.86 -19.79
C ILE A 22 22.51 6.94 -18.59
N SER A 23 23.14 5.78 -18.65
CA SER A 23 23.22 4.83 -17.55
C SER A 23 24.48 5.08 -16.73
N PHE A 24 24.32 5.38 -15.45
CA PHE A 24 25.42 5.67 -14.53
C PHE A 24 25.67 4.49 -13.58
N PRO A 25 26.92 4.01 -13.48
CA PRO A 25 27.29 2.97 -12.52
C PRO A 25 27.52 3.60 -11.14
N VAL A 26 26.78 3.15 -10.13
CA VAL A 26 26.87 3.69 -8.76
C VAL A 26 26.96 2.59 -7.72
N ILE A 27 27.79 2.81 -6.70
CA ILE A 27 27.86 1.99 -5.50
C ILE A 27 26.97 2.61 -4.42
N ALA A 28 26.02 1.84 -3.90
CA ALA A 28 25.07 2.29 -2.88
C ALA A 28 24.61 1.12 -1.99
N ILE A 29 23.93 1.43 -0.89
CA ILE A 29 23.35 0.42 0.02
C ILE A 29 22.03 -0.11 -0.55
N ASN A 30 21.29 0.71 -1.29
CA ASN A 30 20.04 0.34 -1.95
C ASN A 30 19.77 1.21 -3.20
N GLY A 31 18.75 0.84 -3.98
CA GLY A 31 18.40 1.55 -5.22
C GLY A 31 17.94 2.99 -5.02
N LYS A 32 17.38 3.34 -3.84
CA LYS A 32 16.97 4.72 -3.52
C LYS A 32 18.20 5.62 -3.37
N GLU A 33 19.19 5.19 -2.59
CA GLU A 33 20.46 5.90 -2.45
C GLU A 33 21.21 5.99 -3.79
N ALA A 34 21.16 4.93 -4.61
CA ALA A 34 21.74 4.96 -5.96
C ALA A 34 21.08 6.04 -6.84
N ALA A 35 19.74 6.12 -6.84
CA ALA A 35 19.00 7.13 -7.58
C ALA A 35 19.28 8.55 -7.08
N GLU A 36 19.37 8.75 -5.77
CA GLU A 36 19.70 10.05 -5.16
C GLU A 36 21.11 10.52 -5.52
N LYS A 37 22.10 9.60 -5.51
CA LYS A 37 23.47 9.90 -5.95
C LYS A 37 23.52 10.31 -7.41
N VAL A 38 22.90 9.54 -8.31
CA VAL A 38 22.89 9.90 -9.74
C VAL A 38 22.07 11.16 -9.99
N ARG A 39 21.05 11.42 -9.19
CA ARG A 39 20.29 12.67 -9.27
C ARG A 39 21.15 13.88 -8.97
N SER A 40 22.32 13.79 -8.31
CA SER A 40 23.23 14.93 -8.13
C SER A 40 24.32 15.03 -9.19
N TYR A 41 24.39 14.09 -10.14
CA TYR A 41 25.46 14.07 -11.14
C TYR A 41 25.34 15.21 -12.15
N PRO A 42 26.48 15.79 -12.58
CA PRO A 42 26.49 16.79 -13.63
C PRO A 42 25.71 16.32 -14.86
N ARG A 43 25.12 17.29 -15.56
CA ARG A 43 24.29 17.08 -16.75
C ARG A 43 22.93 16.43 -16.50
N VAL A 44 22.68 15.75 -15.37
CA VAL A 44 21.33 15.23 -15.08
C VAL A 44 20.33 16.39 -14.93
N LYS A 45 19.12 16.25 -15.47
CA LYS A 45 18.09 17.30 -15.43
C LYS A 45 17.46 17.42 -14.03
N HIS A 46 18.19 17.92 -13.05
CA HIS A 46 17.79 18.00 -11.63
C HIS A 46 16.40 18.63 -11.40
N HIS A 47 16.06 19.66 -12.18
CA HIS A 47 14.79 20.37 -12.13
C HIS A 47 13.60 19.57 -12.67
N TYR A 48 13.83 18.43 -13.33
CA TYR A 48 12.75 17.56 -13.81
C TYR A 48 12.44 16.48 -12.77
N LYS A 49 11.19 16.42 -12.31
CA LYS A 49 10.77 15.49 -11.24
C LYS A 49 11.09 14.03 -11.59
N LYS A 50 10.87 13.63 -12.85
CA LYS A 50 11.10 12.28 -13.39
C LYS A 50 12.44 12.13 -14.13
N ALA A 51 13.51 12.78 -13.65
CA ALA A 51 14.82 12.72 -14.30
C ALA A 51 15.50 11.34 -14.21
N ILE A 52 15.15 10.51 -13.24
CA ILE A 52 15.59 9.12 -13.17
C ILE A 52 14.58 8.27 -13.92
N LEU A 53 15.06 7.48 -14.90
CA LEU A 53 14.26 6.62 -15.75
C LEU A 53 14.15 5.22 -15.14
N ASN A 54 15.28 4.62 -14.77
CA ASN A 54 15.35 3.24 -14.28
C ASN A 54 16.49 3.07 -13.26
N VAL A 55 16.35 2.07 -12.38
CA VAL A 55 17.36 1.66 -11.39
C VAL A 55 17.41 0.14 -11.36
N TRP A 56 18.57 -0.44 -11.63
CA TRP A 56 18.80 -1.88 -11.60
C TRP A 56 19.98 -2.21 -10.69
N GLU A 57 19.84 -3.24 -9.84
CA GLU A 57 20.99 -3.86 -9.18
C GLU A 57 21.74 -4.71 -10.21
N ILE A 58 23.05 -4.54 -10.29
CA ILE A 58 23.89 -5.17 -11.32
C ILE A 58 25.09 -5.90 -10.71
N SER A 59 25.73 -6.75 -11.51
CA SER A 59 26.99 -7.39 -11.15
C SER A 59 28.15 -6.38 -11.12
N PHE A 60 29.24 -6.75 -10.44
CA PHE A 60 30.47 -5.95 -10.43
C PHE A 60 31.09 -5.79 -11.83
N ASP A 61 31.04 -6.85 -12.66
CA ASP A 61 31.56 -6.80 -14.03
C ASP A 61 30.74 -5.84 -14.91
N SER A 62 29.41 -5.86 -14.77
CA SER A 62 28.53 -4.90 -15.43
C SER A 62 28.86 -3.47 -14.99
N TYR A 63 29.10 -3.27 -13.70
CA TYR A 63 29.47 -1.96 -13.15
C TYR A 63 30.77 -1.42 -13.77
N LEU A 64 31.80 -2.25 -13.90
CA LEU A 64 33.06 -1.87 -14.55
C LEU A 64 32.86 -1.50 -16.02
N LYS A 65 32.14 -2.32 -16.78
CA LYS A 65 31.84 -2.04 -18.20
C LYS A 65 31.10 -0.73 -18.40
N LEU A 66 30.10 -0.45 -17.56
CA LEU A 66 29.37 0.82 -17.58
C LEU A 66 30.26 2.01 -17.21
N LYS A 67 31.20 1.81 -16.29
CA LYS A 67 32.14 2.85 -15.87
C LYS A 67 33.09 3.21 -16.99
N ASP A 68 33.63 2.22 -17.69
CA ASP A 68 34.51 2.43 -18.83
C ASP A 68 33.74 3.08 -20.00
N ALA A 69 32.51 2.64 -20.26
CA ALA A 69 31.66 3.26 -21.28
C ALA A 69 31.41 4.74 -20.99
N ASN A 70 31.11 5.11 -19.73
CA ASN A 70 30.90 6.51 -19.36
C ASN A 70 32.19 7.35 -19.45
N ASN A 71 33.35 6.78 -19.12
CA ASN A 71 34.64 7.46 -19.26
C ASN A 71 35.01 7.75 -20.72
N LEU A 72 34.52 6.92 -21.66
CA LEU A 72 34.74 7.09 -23.09
C LEU A 72 33.68 7.96 -23.76
N ASP A 73 32.59 8.30 -23.06
CA ASP A 73 31.49 9.05 -23.65
C ASP A 73 31.81 10.55 -23.74
N ALA A 74 32.16 11.01 -24.94
CA ALA A 74 32.47 12.41 -25.24
C ALA A 74 31.37 13.39 -24.79
N TYR A 75 30.10 12.95 -24.71
CA TYR A 75 29.01 13.80 -24.22
C TYR A 75 29.12 14.12 -22.72
N LEU A 76 29.60 13.18 -21.90
CA LEU A 76 29.77 13.40 -20.47
C LEU A 76 30.95 14.34 -20.18
N HIS A 77 31.92 14.41 -21.09
CA HIS A 77 33.17 15.15 -20.93
C HIS A 77 33.23 16.48 -21.69
N CYS A 78 32.28 16.80 -22.57
CA CYS A 78 32.26 18.11 -23.21
C CYS A 78 31.96 19.23 -22.19
N ASN A 79 32.35 20.47 -22.46
CA ASN A 79 32.15 21.61 -21.55
C ASN A 79 31.32 22.73 -22.19
N ASN A 80 31.19 22.73 -23.52
CA ASN A 80 30.47 23.75 -24.26
C ASN A 80 29.74 23.18 -25.48
N ILE A 81 28.88 24.00 -26.08
CA ILE A 81 28.04 23.61 -27.22
C ILE A 81 28.88 23.33 -28.48
N GLN A 82 30.03 23.98 -28.64
CA GLN A 82 30.92 23.77 -29.78
C GLN A 82 31.52 22.36 -29.76
N GLN A 83 32.02 21.91 -28.60
CA GLN A 83 32.52 20.54 -28.39
C GLN A 83 31.41 19.50 -28.54
N GLN A 84 30.21 19.81 -28.04
CA GLN A 84 29.06 18.91 -28.19
C GLN A 84 28.69 18.67 -29.66
N ARG A 85 28.74 19.71 -30.50
CA ARG A 85 28.45 19.62 -31.93
C ARG A 85 29.46 18.79 -32.73
N GLN A 86 30.64 18.55 -32.17
CA GLN A 86 31.68 17.71 -32.78
C GLN A 86 31.51 16.22 -32.44
N ILE A 87 30.57 15.86 -31.55
CA ILE A 87 30.31 14.47 -31.19
C ILE A 87 29.61 13.79 -32.36
N GLU A 88 30.22 12.72 -32.85
CA GLU A 88 29.65 11.90 -33.92
C GLU A 88 28.34 11.25 -33.46
N ASN A 89 27.33 11.22 -34.35
CA ASN A 89 26.01 10.67 -34.06
C ASN A 89 25.34 11.28 -32.81
N PHE A 90 25.65 12.54 -32.48
CA PHE A 90 25.08 13.20 -31.32
C PHE A 90 23.55 13.34 -31.41
N GLU A 91 23.04 13.83 -32.55
CA GLU A 91 21.60 14.07 -32.74
C GLU A 91 20.77 12.77 -32.66
N SER A 92 21.32 11.61 -33.06
CA SER A 92 20.61 10.33 -32.94
C SER A 92 20.48 9.84 -31.49
N ARG A 93 21.26 10.41 -30.57
CA ARG A 93 21.18 10.11 -29.13
C ARG A 93 20.19 11.02 -28.40
N VAL A 94 19.68 12.06 -29.07
CA VAL A 94 18.78 13.04 -28.47
C VAL A 94 17.35 12.52 -28.49
N HIS A 95 16.75 12.42 -27.31
CA HIS A 95 15.36 12.10 -27.11
C HIS A 95 14.56 13.37 -26.80
N TYR A 96 13.31 13.39 -27.25
CA TYR A 96 12.37 14.41 -26.82
C TYR A 96 11.79 13.99 -25.47
N MET A 97 11.78 14.92 -24.51
CA MET A 97 11.05 14.73 -23.27
C MET A 97 9.63 14.30 -23.64
N PRO A 98 9.08 13.27 -22.99
CA PRO A 98 7.72 12.85 -23.28
C PRO A 98 6.81 14.05 -23.04
N VAL A 99 6.27 14.60 -24.14
CA VAL A 99 5.07 15.41 -24.06
C VAL A 99 4.06 14.42 -23.48
N PHE A 100 3.60 14.67 -22.25
CA PHE A 100 2.42 13.99 -21.74
C PHE A 100 1.23 14.49 -22.56
N ILE A 101 1.15 14.07 -23.82
CA ILE A 101 -0.10 13.89 -24.49
C ILE A 101 -0.71 12.74 -23.71
N GLU A 102 -1.76 13.02 -22.94
CA GLU A 102 -2.67 11.97 -22.51
C GLU A 102 -3.13 11.22 -23.76
N LYS A 103 -2.42 10.15 -24.13
CA LYS A 103 -2.92 9.20 -25.12
C LYS A 103 -4.14 8.56 -24.46
N LYS A 104 -5.32 9.11 -24.73
CA LYS A 104 -6.59 8.40 -24.59
C LYS A 104 -6.50 7.21 -25.55
N TYR A 105 -6.04 6.07 -25.04
CA TYR A 105 -6.13 4.81 -25.76
C TYR A 105 -7.60 4.59 -26.08
N LYS A 106 -7.96 4.52 -27.37
CA LYS A 106 -9.29 4.02 -27.75
C LYS A 106 -9.42 2.64 -27.13
N ARG A 107 -10.48 2.43 -26.35
CA ARG A 107 -10.83 1.14 -25.73
C ARG A 107 -11.23 0.15 -26.83
N THR A 108 -10.27 -0.32 -27.63
CA THR A 108 -10.51 -1.42 -28.55
C THR A 108 -10.67 -2.72 -27.76
N LYS A 109 -11.44 -3.66 -28.30
CA LYS A 109 -11.65 -4.97 -27.68
C LYS A 109 -10.32 -5.68 -27.39
N GLU A 110 -9.37 -5.59 -28.32
CA GLU A 110 -8.01 -6.13 -28.20
C GLU A 110 -7.22 -5.49 -27.06
N TYR A 111 -7.31 -4.16 -26.87
CA TYR A 111 -6.64 -3.48 -25.77
C TYR A 111 -7.21 -3.88 -24.40
N MET A 112 -8.54 -4.06 -24.31
CA MET A 112 -9.16 -4.55 -23.09
C MET A 112 -8.76 -5.99 -22.77
N MET A 113 -8.64 -6.86 -23.79
CA MET A 113 -8.16 -8.24 -23.63
C MET A 113 -6.69 -8.28 -23.21
N TYR A 114 -5.82 -7.48 -23.82
CA TYR A 114 -4.40 -7.36 -23.42
C TYR A 114 -4.27 -6.88 -21.97
N ARG A 115 -5.05 -5.86 -21.57
CA ARG A 115 -5.06 -5.36 -20.18
C ARG A 115 -5.55 -6.42 -19.20
N GLN A 116 -6.61 -7.16 -19.52
CA GLN A 116 -7.08 -8.28 -18.69
C GLN A 116 -6.00 -9.37 -18.56
N GLN A 117 -5.27 -9.66 -19.63
CA GLN A 117 -4.22 -10.67 -19.64
C GLN A 117 -3.01 -10.26 -18.80
N ILE A 118 -2.58 -8.99 -18.89
CA ILE A 118 -1.51 -8.42 -18.05
C ILE A 118 -1.93 -8.38 -16.58
N THR A 119 -3.15 -7.92 -16.28
CA THR A 119 -3.68 -7.94 -14.90
C THR A 119 -3.75 -9.37 -14.35
N ARG A 120 -4.18 -10.33 -15.16
CA ARG A 120 -4.20 -11.76 -14.78
C ARG A 120 -2.80 -12.30 -14.49
N LEU A 121 -1.81 -11.99 -15.33
CA LEU A 121 -0.42 -12.38 -15.10
C LEU A 121 0.14 -11.74 -13.82
N HIS A 122 -0.17 -10.47 -13.57
CA HIS A 122 0.25 -9.77 -12.36
C HIS A 122 -0.37 -10.40 -11.10
N ASN A 123 -1.65 -10.75 -11.16
CA ASN A 123 -2.34 -11.41 -10.04
C ASN A 123 -1.77 -12.80 -9.78
N ILE A 124 -1.44 -13.58 -10.82
CA ILE A 124 -0.79 -14.90 -10.68
C ILE A 124 0.60 -14.76 -10.01
N ASP A 125 1.39 -13.76 -10.40
CA ASP A 125 2.70 -13.49 -9.77
C ASP A 125 2.57 -13.06 -8.30
N GLN A 126 1.52 -12.31 -7.95
CA GLN A 126 1.23 -11.95 -6.55
C GLN A 126 0.77 -13.17 -5.75
N GLU A 127 -0.13 -13.99 -6.29
CA GLU A 127 -0.57 -15.25 -5.67
C GLU A 127 0.61 -16.19 -5.42
N ARG A 128 1.55 -16.30 -6.37
CA ARG A 128 2.80 -17.08 -6.19
C ARG A 128 3.67 -16.52 -5.07
N LYS A 129 3.89 -15.21 -5.02
CA LYS A 129 4.66 -14.58 -3.93
C LYS A 129 4.01 -14.77 -2.55
N ILE A 130 2.68 -14.72 -2.50
CA ILE A 130 1.88 -14.99 -1.31
C ILE A 130 2.05 -16.46 -0.89
N GLN A 131 1.96 -17.40 -1.82
CA GLN A 131 2.17 -18.82 -1.56
C GLN A 131 3.61 -19.12 -1.11
N GLU A 132 4.62 -18.51 -1.74
CA GLU A 132 6.03 -18.64 -1.33
C GLU A 132 6.27 -18.08 0.07
N TYR A 133 5.69 -16.92 0.39
CA TYR A 133 5.75 -16.32 1.73
C TYR A 133 5.15 -17.25 2.79
N TYR A 134 3.92 -17.74 2.59
CA TYR A 134 3.28 -18.65 3.56
C TYR A 134 3.97 -20.02 3.63
N SER A 135 4.51 -20.53 2.52
CA SER A 135 5.28 -21.78 2.52
C SER A 135 6.60 -21.63 3.29
N SER A 136 7.28 -20.49 3.17
CA SER A 136 8.50 -20.19 3.92
C SER A 136 8.25 -20.02 5.42
N ALA A 137 7.12 -19.42 5.81
CA ALA A 137 6.71 -19.27 7.20
C ALA A 137 6.35 -20.60 7.88
N LEU A 138 5.95 -21.61 7.11
CA LEU A 138 5.67 -22.97 7.60
C LEU A 138 6.93 -23.83 7.79
N THR A 139 8.08 -23.42 7.24
CA THR A 139 9.34 -24.19 7.32
C THR A 139 10.27 -23.77 8.46
N ASP A 140 9.96 -22.70 9.20
CA ASP A 140 10.78 -22.22 10.31
C ASP A 140 10.48 -23.04 11.60
N ASN A 141 11.14 -24.19 11.72
CA ASN A 141 10.97 -25.18 12.78
C ASN A 141 11.72 -24.83 14.09
N SER A 142 11.53 -23.63 14.64
CA SER A 142 12.18 -23.24 15.91
C SER A 142 11.41 -23.62 17.19
N TRP A 143 10.36 -24.45 17.12
CA TRP A 143 9.54 -24.80 18.30
C TRP A 143 8.97 -26.24 18.29
N ASN A 144 9.80 -27.26 18.03
CA ASN A 144 9.40 -28.66 18.20
C ASN A 144 10.28 -29.38 19.22
N ASP A 145 10.01 -29.16 20.51
CA ASP A 145 10.37 -30.07 21.59
C ASP A 145 9.14 -30.36 22.46
N LYS A 146 8.40 -31.43 22.14
CA LYS A 146 7.73 -32.37 23.07
C LYS A 146 6.96 -33.48 22.31
N PRO A 147 6.76 -34.66 22.93
CA PRO A 147 6.71 -35.94 22.21
C PRO A 147 5.32 -36.29 21.66
N ILE A 148 5.36 -37.04 20.57
CA ILE A 148 4.24 -37.60 19.80
C ILE A 148 3.63 -38.78 20.57
N ASP A 149 2.30 -38.83 20.69
CA ASP A 149 1.58 -40.00 21.20
C ASP A 149 1.35 -41.05 20.09
N SER A 150 1.27 -42.30 20.53
CA SER A 150 1.48 -43.50 19.71
C SER A 150 0.16 -44.11 19.23
N THR A 151 -0.69 -43.36 18.54
CA THR A 151 -1.86 -43.95 17.86
C THR A 151 -1.87 -43.54 16.39
N GLY A 152 -1.34 -44.44 15.55
CA GLY A 152 -1.26 -44.30 14.09
C GLY A 152 -2.63 -44.32 13.40
N GLY A 153 -3.45 -43.31 13.67
CA GLY A 153 -4.67 -42.98 12.95
C GLY A 153 -4.42 -41.79 12.04
N VAL A 154 -4.87 -41.89 10.80
CA VAL A 154 -4.85 -40.79 9.82
C VAL A 154 -5.63 -39.61 10.38
N ILE A 155 -4.94 -38.60 10.92
CA ILE A 155 -5.54 -37.31 11.28
C ILE A 155 -5.69 -36.51 9.99
N THR A 156 -6.80 -36.75 9.32
CA THR A 156 -7.31 -35.94 8.23
C THR A 156 -7.49 -34.50 8.70
N ILE A 157 -6.67 -33.58 8.15
CA ILE A 157 -6.94 -32.15 7.96
C ILE A 157 -7.69 -31.47 9.13
N SER A 158 -7.00 -31.16 10.23
CA SER A 158 -7.59 -30.28 11.27
C SER A 158 -6.61 -29.44 12.09
N LEU A 159 -5.35 -29.32 11.67
CA LEU A 159 -4.40 -28.35 12.24
C LEU A 159 -3.72 -27.52 11.15
N LEU A 160 -4.52 -26.81 10.34
CA LEU A 160 -4.05 -25.51 9.88
C LEU A 160 -4.01 -24.66 11.15
N ARG A 161 -2.82 -24.45 11.75
CA ARG A 161 -2.61 -23.34 12.68
C ARG A 161 -3.21 -22.12 11.99
N ARG A 162 -4.32 -21.61 12.50
CA ARG A 162 -5.00 -20.45 11.92
C ARG A 162 -3.98 -19.33 11.96
N ILE A 163 -3.49 -18.92 10.79
CA ILE A 163 -2.59 -17.78 10.67
C ILE A 163 -3.37 -16.60 11.22
N GLU A 164 -2.76 -15.86 12.14
CA GLU A 164 -3.31 -14.62 12.71
C GLU A 164 -3.67 -13.67 11.56
N MET A 165 -4.96 -13.45 11.36
CA MET A 165 -5.45 -12.60 10.28
C MET A 165 -5.61 -11.17 10.78
N ILE A 166 -5.27 -10.20 9.91
CA ILE A 166 -5.48 -8.78 10.18
C ILE A 166 -6.77 -8.32 9.50
N TYR A 167 -7.63 -7.67 10.30
CA TYR A 167 -8.86 -7.04 9.85
C TYR A 167 -8.87 -5.55 10.16
N TYR A 168 -9.68 -4.83 9.40
CA TYR A 168 -9.86 -3.38 9.49
C TYR A 168 -11.34 -3.03 9.48
N ILE A 169 -11.71 -2.08 10.33
CA ILE A 169 -13.04 -1.47 10.39
C ILE A 169 -12.93 -0.11 11.05
N SER A 170 -13.72 0.86 10.61
CA SER A 170 -13.83 2.19 11.20
C SER A 170 -15.29 2.55 11.43
N ASP A 171 -15.53 3.61 12.19
CA ASP A 171 -16.84 4.26 12.29
C ASP A 171 -17.90 3.28 12.79
N SER A 172 -17.56 2.46 13.78
CA SER A 172 -18.51 1.47 14.30
C SER A 172 -19.69 2.17 14.97
N HIS A 173 -19.41 3.24 15.73
CA HIS A 173 -20.42 4.06 16.40
C HIS A 173 -21.46 3.24 17.18
N PHE A 174 -20.99 2.21 17.91
CA PHE A 174 -21.87 1.40 18.76
C PHE A 174 -22.65 2.28 19.74
N GLY A 175 -23.96 2.06 19.81
CA GLY A 175 -24.89 2.84 20.64
C GLY A 175 -25.24 4.24 20.11
N ASP A 176 -24.75 4.66 18.93
CA ASP A 176 -25.03 5.98 18.37
C ASP A 176 -26.21 5.99 17.39
N GLU A 177 -27.41 6.18 17.94
CA GLU A 177 -28.64 6.28 17.14
C GLU A 177 -28.65 7.52 16.22
N ARG A 178 -27.93 8.59 16.58
CA ARG A 178 -27.83 9.79 15.75
C ARG A 178 -27.03 9.48 14.49
N VAL A 179 -25.86 8.84 14.61
CA VAL A 179 -25.05 8.45 13.45
C VAL A 179 -25.80 7.44 12.59
N MET A 180 -26.46 6.46 13.20
CA MET A 180 -27.31 5.50 12.47
C MET A 180 -28.28 6.21 11.51
N ARG A 181 -29.00 7.23 12.01
CA ARG A 181 -29.93 8.03 11.19
C ARG A 181 -29.22 8.92 10.16
N LEU A 182 -28.17 9.65 10.56
CA LEU A 182 -27.48 10.60 9.69
C LEU A 182 -26.75 9.92 8.53
N ALA A 183 -26.09 8.80 8.79
CA ALA A 183 -25.42 7.98 7.79
C ALA A 183 -26.40 7.07 7.01
N LYS A 184 -27.70 7.10 7.36
CA LYS A 184 -28.77 6.28 6.76
C LYS A 184 -28.45 4.79 6.80
N ARG A 185 -27.94 4.31 7.94
CA ARG A 185 -27.68 2.89 8.15
C ARG A 185 -28.99 2.11 8.08
N PRO A 186 -29.02 0.93 7.44
CA PRO A 186 -30.25 0.20 7.15
C PRO A 186 -30.75 -0.65 8.33
N PHE A 187 -30.77 -0.09 9.54
CA PHE A 187 -31.19 -0.77 10.76
C PHE A 187 -32.47 -0.16 11.33
N HIS A 188 -33.29 -0.98 11.98
CA HIS A 188 -34.56 -0.52 12.53
C HIS A 188 -34.39 0.27 13.83
N SER A 189 -33.35 -0.06 14.60
CA SER A 189 -32.99 0.61 15.85
C SER A 189 -31.49 0.49 16.12
N VAL A 190 -30.97 1.30 17.05
CA VAL A 190 -29.57 1.23 17.46
C VAL A 190 -29.20 -0.12 18.08
N ASN A 191 -30.12 -0.76 18.80
CA ASN A 191 -29.88 -2.10 19.35
C ASN A 191 -29.77 -3.16 18.22
N ASP A 192 -30.66 -3.08 17.22
CA ASP A 192 -30.63 -3.95 16.04
C ASP A 192 -29.31 -3.78 15.24
N MET A 193 -28.83 -2.54 15.10
CA MET A 193 -27.52 -2.24 14.53
C MET A 193 -26.39 -2.89 15.33
N ASP A 194 -26.32 -2.63 16.63
CA ASP A 194 -25.26 -3.12 17.50
C ASP A 194 -25.21 -4.66 17.51
N ASP A 195 -26.35 -5.32 17.69
CA ASP A 195 -26.46 -6.78 17.71
C ASP A 195 -26.07 -7.40 16.36
N THR A 196 -26.52 -6.81 15.24
CA THR A 196 -26.17 -7.27 13.90
C THR A 196 -24.66 -7.11 13.65
N MET A 197 -24.08 -5.97 14.00
CA MET A 197 -22.65 -5.70 13.82
C MET A 197 -21.78 -6.66 14.65
N ILE A 198 -22.16 -6.93 15.90
CA ILE A 198 -21.47 -7.91 16.76
C ILE A 198 -21.53 -9.31 16.12
N SER A 199 -22.70 -9.73 15.63
CA SER A 199 -22.88 -11.02 14.97
C SER A 199 -22.01 -11.15 13.71
N LEU A 200 -22.02 -10.12 12.85
CA LEU A 200 -21.21 -10.09 11.63
C LEU A 200 -19.71 -10.09 11.93
N TRP A 201 -19.29 -9.34 12.96
CA TRP A 201 -17.91 -9.32 13.43
C TRP A 201 -17.46 -10.71 13.86
N ASN A 202 -18.20 -11.34 14.78
CA ASN A 202 -17.82 -12.63 15.36
C ASN A 202 -17.93 -13.79 14.36
N LYS A 203 -18.76 -13.66 13.32
CA LYS A 203 -18.78 -14.60 12.19
C LYS A 203 -17.49 -14.56 11.37
N LYS A 204 -16.84 -13.40 11.29
CA LYS A 204 -15.64 -13.18 10.46
C LYS A 204 -14.34 -13.36 11.25
N VAL A 205 -14.30 -12.79 12.45
CA VAL A 205 -13.10 -12.66 13.29
C VAL A 205 -13.04 -13.80 14.31
N GLY A 206 -11.93 -14.54 14.32
CA GLY A 206 -11.60 -15.54 15.33
C GLY A 206 -10.96 -14.95 16.59
N GLY A 207 -10.85 -15.75 17.64
CA GLY A 207 -10.29 -15.30 18.92
C GLY A 207 -8.82 -14.89 18.88
N THR A 208 -8.05 -15.39 17.90
CA THR A 208 -6.62 -15.10 17.73
C THR A 208 -6.32 -14.06 16.64
N ASP A 209 -7.34 -13.53 15.98
CA ASP A 209 -7.17 -12.57 14.89
C ASP A 209 -6.98 -11.15 15.45
N VAL A 210 -6.33 -10.26 14.69
CA VAL A 210 -6.13 -8.85 15.06
C VAL A 210 -7.11 -7.98 14.28
N VAL A 211 -7.76 -7.05 14.98
CA VAL A 211 -8.63 -6.07 14.35
C VAL A 211 -8.15 -4.66 14.69
N TYR A 212 -7.76 -3.93 13.64
CA TYR A 212 -7.53 -2.49 13.73
C TYR A 212 -8.86 -1.76 13.59
N VAL A 213 -9.31 -1.18 14.70
CA VAL A 213 -10.45 -0.28 14.77
C VAL A 213 -9.95 1.12 14.42
N VAL A 214 -10.25 1.61 13.22
CA VAL A 214 -9.69 2.86 12.68
C VAL A 214 -10.55 4.07 13.04
N GLY A 215 -10.96 4.12 14.30
CA GLY A 215 -11.59 5.28 14.94
C GLY A 215 -13.10 5.18 15.07
N ASP A 216 -13.63 6.03 15.95
CA ASP A 216 -15.04 6.24 16.23
C ASP A 216 -15.78 4.95 16.59
N PHE A 217 -15.35 4.34 17.71
CA PHE A 217 -15.80 3.01 18.10
C PHE A 217 -17.21 3.00 18.70
N ALA A 218 -17.48 3.83 19.71
CA ALA A 218 -18.74 3.82 20.45
C ALA A 218 -19.10 5.19 21.03
N ILE A 219 -20.39 5.44 21.29
CA ILE A 219 -20.90 6.73 21.77
C ILE A 219 -20.44 7.09 23.20
N ASN A 220 -20.17 6.08 24.04
CA ASN A 220 -19.75 6.27 25.43
C ASN A 220 -19.02 5.05 26.01
N ASN A 221 -18.42 5.23 27.19
CA ASN A 221 -17.66 4.22 27.91
C ASN A 221 -18.43 2.93 28.20
N GLN A 222 -19.67 3.03 28.68
CA GLN A 222 -20.47 1.87 29.04
C GLN A 222 -20.73 0.97 27.82
N THR A 223 -21.07 1.60 26.69
CA THR A 223 -21.32 0.91 25.42
C THR A 223 -20.03 0.32 24.86
N ALA A 224 -18.92 1.07 24.92
CA ALA A 224 -17.62 0.58 24.48
C ALA A 224 -17.21 -0.69 25.23
N ILE A 225 -17.22 -0.66 26.56
CA ILE A 225 -16.82 -1.79 27.42
C ILE A 225 -17.77 -2.99 27.21
N LYS A 226 -19.09 -2.75 27.18
CA LYS A 226 -20.08 -3.81 26.94
C LYS A 226 -19.82 -4.50 25.60
N THR A 227 -19.53 -3.73 24.56
CA THR A 227 -19.33 -4.25 23.20
C THR A 227 -18.00 -4.98 23.08
N LEU A 228 -16.89 -4.40 23.56
CA LEU A 228 -15.55 -5.00 23.47
C LEU A 228 -15.46 -6.38 24.12
N LYS A 229 -16.22 -6.64 25.19
CA LYS A 229 -16.32 -7.95 25.83
C LYS A 229 -16.97 -9.03 24.97
N GLN A 230 -17.78 -8.63 23.99
CA GLN A 230 -18.51 -9.53 23.11
C GLN A 230 -17.78 -9.78 21.78
N LEU A 231 -16.86 -8.88 21.39
CA LEU A 231 -16.16 -8.96 20.12
C LEU A 231 -14.92 -9.88 20.19
N ASN A 232 -14.85 -10.82 19.24
CA ASN A 232 -13.69 -11.68 19.00
C ASN A 232 -12.47 -10.88 18.52
N GLY A 233 -11.30 -11.47 18.74
CA GLY A 233 -10.01 -10.96 18.29
C GLY A 233 -9.35 -10.00 19.27
N GLN A 234 -8.08 -9.72 19.01
CA GLN A 234 -7.29 -8.68 19.65
C GLN A 234 -7.59 -7.35 18.96
N LYS A 235 -7.99 -6.32 19.73
CA LYS A 235 -8.44 -5.05 19.16
C LYS A 235 -7.40 -3.97 19.39
N ILE A 236 -6.99 -3.29 18.34
CA ILE A 236 -6.09 -2.13 18.38
C ILE A 236 -6.88 -0.91 17.91
N LEU A 237 -6.90 0.16 18.70
CA LEU A 237 -7.65 1.37 18.36
C LEU A 237 -6.73 2.42 17.71
N ILE A 238 -7.11 2.89 16.52
CA ILE A 238 -6.55 4.09 15.92
C ILE A 238 -7.55 5.22 16.13
N LEU A 239 -7.25 6.12 17.05
CA LEU A 239 -8.18 7.11 17.60
C LEU A 239 -8.83 7.98 16.52
N GLY A 240 -10.17 8.03 16.53
CA GLY A 240 -11.00 9.00 15.81
C GLY A 240 -11.40 10.18 16.70
N ASN A 241 -12.12 11.15 16.13
CA ASN A 241 -12.54 12.34 16.89
C ASN A 241 -13.61 12.05 17.94
N HIS A 242 -14.45 11.04 17.74
CA HIS A 242 -15.47 10.67 18.72
C HIS A 242 -14.93 9.81 19.86
N ASP A 243 -13.72 9.26 19.72
CA ASP A 243 -13.10 8.43 20.77
C ASP A 243 -12.54 9.25 21.94
N ALA A 244 -12.47 10.58 21.83
CA ALA A 244 -12.01 11.44 22.93
C ALA A 244 -12.89 11.37 24.19
N CYS A 245 -14.10 10.81 24.09
CA CYS A 245 -14.98 10.56 25.23
C CYS A 245 -14.64 9.28 26.00
N LEU A 246 -13.78 8.42 25.45
CA LEU A 246 -13.40 7.15 26.07
C LEU A 246 -12.41 7.39 27.20
N SER A 247 -12.73 6.86 28.38
CA SER A 247 -11.88 6.91 29.56
C SER A 247 -10.77 5.87 29.46
N GLU A 248 -9.72 6.04 30.27
CA GLU A 248 -8.64 5.06 30.39
C GLU A 248 -9.16 3.64 30.67
N GLN A 249 -10.23 3.52 31.47
CA GLN A 249 -10.86 2.23 31.77
C GLN A 249 -11.44 1.55 30.52
N ALA A 250 -12.04 2.31 29.61
CA ALA A 250 -12.54 1.76 28.35
C ALA A 250 -11.39 1.42 27.40
N LEU A 251 -10.35 2.26 27.35
CA LEU A 251 -9.18 2.05 26.49
C LEU A 251 -8.38 0.80 26.86
N GLN A 252 -8.38 0.37 28.12
CA GLN A 252 -7.73 -0.87 28.59
C GLN A 252 -8.29 -2.16 27.96
N TYR A 253 -9.46 -2.12 27.30
CA TYR A 253 -10.01 -3.26 26.57
C TYR A 253 -9.46 -3.39 25.14
N PHE A 254 -8.64 -2.43 24.70
CA PHE A 254 -7.83 -2.52 23.50
C PHE A 254 -6.39 -2.91 23.89
N GLU A 255 -5.72 -3.69 23.05
CA GLU A 255 -4.31 -4.08 23.24
C GLU A 255 -3.38 -2.86 23.17
N SER A 256 -3.72 -1.90 22.30
CA SER A 256 -3.01 -0.65 22.17
C SER A 256 -3.86 0.42 21.49
N THR A 257 -3.43 1.67 21.63
CA THR A 257 -4.06 2.82 21.00
C THR A 257 -3.02 3.69 20.29
N ALA A 258 -3.34 4.24 19.13
CA ALA A 258 -2.49 5.21 18.41
C ALA A 258 -3.35 6.25 17.68
N THR A 259 -2.78 7.40 17.31
CA THR A 259 -3.47 8.36 16.42
C THR A 259 -3.23 8.07 14.95
N ILE A 260 -2.01 7.62 14.64
CA ILE A 260 -1.58 7.15 13.33
C ILE A 260 -0.61 6.00 13.54
N CYS A 261 -0.73 4.95 12.75
CA CYS A 261 0.17 3.81 12.82
C CYS A 261 0.50 3.32 11.41
N THR A 262 1.72 2.82 11.17
CA THR A 262 2.06 2.13 9.93
C THR A 262 2.51 0.72 10.24
N ILE A 263 1.83 -0.25 9.66
CA ILE A 263 2.04 -1.67 9.91
C ILE A 263 2.48 -2.40 8.63
N LYS A 264 2.93 -3.65 8.81
CA LYS A 264 3.12 -4.60 7.72
C LYS A 264 1.97 -5.60 7.74
N ASP A 265 1.28 -5.71 6.61
CA ASP A 265 0.26 -6.72 6.36
C ASP A 265 0.72 -7.54 5.14
N GLY A 266 1.31 -8.70 5.42
CA GLY A 266 2.09 -9.46 4.45
C GLY A 266 3.21 -8.61 3.81
N VAL A 267 3.18 -8.48 2.49
CA VAL A 267 4.16 -7.70 1.72
C VAL A 267 3.85 -6.19 1.69
N HIS A 268 2.69 -5.78 2.19
CA HIS A 268 2.20 -4.41 2.07
C HIS A 268 2.58 -3.56 3.28
N SER A 269 2.88 -2.28 3.03
CA SER A 269 2.90 -1.25 4.06
C SER A 269 1.52 -0.63 4.15
N VAL A 270 0.93 -0.57 5.34
CA VAL A 270 -0.42 -0.02 5.54
C VAL A 270 -0.37 1.07 6.60
N THR A 271 -0.66 2.31 6.21
CA THR A 271 -0.83 3.42 7.15
C THR A 271 -2.29 3.54 7.56
N LEU A 272 -2.52 3.46 8.85
CA LEU A 272 -3.81 3.58 9.51
C LEU A 272 -3.93 4.97 10.12
N CYS A 273 -4.98 5.70 9.74
CA CYS A 273 -5.41 6.93 10.39
C CYS A 273 -6.91 7.05 10.18
N HIS A 274 -7.65 7.49 11.20
CA HIS A 274 -9.09 7.70 11.06
C HIS A 274 -9.42 8.67 9.91
N TYR A 275 -8.64 9.74 9.77
CA TYR A 275 -8.81 10.75 8.73
C TYR A 275 -8.19 10.33 7.38
N PRO A 276 -8.82 10.68 6.24
CA PRO A 276 -8.25 10.47 4.92
C PRO A 276 -7.03 11.37 4.69
N LEU A 277 -5.84 10.80 4.76
CA LEU A 277 -4.59 11.49 4.49
C LEU A 277 -4.28 11.50 2.99
N LEU A 278 -3.96 12.68 2.43
CA LEU A 278 -3.46 12.79 1.05
C LEU A 278 -2.01 12.33 0.92
N SER A 279 -1.22 12.45 2.00
CA SER A 279 0.16 11.98 2.09
C SER A 279 0.34 11.23 3.39
N TYR A 280 0.96 10.07 3.32
CA TYR A 280 1.18 9.15 4.42
C TYR A 280 2.48 8.36 4.20
N GLU A 281 2.92 7.66 5.24
CA GLU A 281 4.13 6.85 5.21
C GLU A 281 4.06 5.83 4.06
N ASN A 282 5.12 5.73 3.25
CA ASN A 282 5.15 4.89 2.06
C ASN A 282 4.11 5.16 0.96
N SER A 283 3.39 6.28 0.98
CA SER A 283 2.41 6.65 -0.07
C SER A 283 3.00 6.69 -1.48
N ILE A 284 4.26 7.13 -1.63
CA ILE A 284 5.01 7.12 -2.90
C ILE A 284 5.66 5.77 -3.23
N TYR A 285 5.72 4.85 -2.27
CA TYR A 285 6.32 3.51 -2.39
C TYR A 285 5.25 2.40 -2.41
N ASN A 286 4.08 2.70 -2.97
CA ASN A 286 2.95 1.78 -3.09
C ASN A 286 2.38 1.27 -1.75
N GLY A 287 2.58 2.00 -0.64
CA GLY A 287 1.85 1.74 0.59
C GLY A 287 0.36 2.01 0.45
N TYR A 288 -0.45 1.28 1.21
CA TYR A 288 -1.89 1.53 1.35
C TYR A 288 -2.16 2.46 2.50
N HIS A 289 -3.25 3.21 2.38
CA HIS A 289 -3.81 3.98 3.47
C HIS A 289 -5.23 3.51 3.75
N VAL A 290 -5.46 3.05 4.97
CA VAL A 290 -6.76 2.60 5.46
C VAL A 290 -7.29 3.65 6.44
N PHE A 291 -8.53 4.09 6.21
CA PHE A 291 -9.15 5.21 6.92
C PHE A 291 -10.67 5.07 7.00
N GLY A 292 -11.34 5.98 7.71
CA GLY A 292 -12.80 6.06 7.81
C GLY A 292 -13.32 7.49 7.73
N HIS A 293 -14.05 7.95 8.74
CA HIS A 293 -14.44 9.35 9.02
C HIS A 293 -15.46 9.98 8.05
N ILE A 294 -15.32 9.75 6.74
CA ILE A 294 -16.04 10.54 5.74
C ILE A 294 -17.50 10.10 5.55
N HIS A 295 -17.87 8.88 5.96
CA HIS A 295 -19.21 8.28 5.76
C HIS A 295 -19.82 8.48 4.36
N ASN A 296 -18.98 8.55 3.31
CA ASN A 296 -19.38 8.93 1.95
C ASN A 296 -20.20 10.23 1.86
N ASN A 297 -19.96 11.18 2.76
CA ASN A 297 -20.63 12.47 2.78
C ASN A 297 -20.25 13.27 1.52
N PRO A 298 -21.20 13.57 0.61
CA PRO A 298 -20.90 14.23 -0.66
C PRO A 298 -20.47 15.70 -0.49
N ARG A 299 -20.63 16.27 0.70
CA ARG A 299 -20.15 17.62 1.03
C ARG A 299 -18.65 17.63 1.34
N ASP A 300 -18.10 16.48 1.75
CA ASP A 300 -16.66 16.35 1.99
C ASP A 300 -15.92 16.22 0.66
N ILE A 301 -14.85 17.00 0.49
CA ILE A 301 -13.99 16.94 -0.69
C ILE A 301 -13.25 15.60 -0.79
N ALA A 302 -12.92 14.99 0.35
CA ALA A 302 -12.29 13.68 0.39
C ALA A 302 -13.16 12.62 -0.30
N THR A 303 -14.48 12.61 -0.05
CA THR A 303 -15.44 11.72 -0.74
C THR A 303 -15.34 11.82 -2.26
N LYS A 304 -15.05 13.00 -2.81
CA LYS A 304 -14.94 13.23 -4.27
C LYS A 304 -13.60 12.79 -4.84
N ILE A 305 -12.51 12.99 -4.09
CA ILE A 305 -11.15 12.74 -4.57
C ILE A 305 -10.75 11.27 -4.36
N ILE A 306 -11.11 10.68 -3.22
CA ILE A 306 -10.69 9.33 -2.83
C ILE A 306 -10.95 8.27 -3.92
N PRO A 307 -12.10 8.25 -4.64
CA PRO A 307 -12.33 7.28 -5.71
C PRO A 307 -11.21 7.25 -6.77
N SER A 308 -10.59 8.40 -7.05
CA SER A 308 -9.45 8.53 -7.98
C SER A 308 -8.09 8.09 -7.41
N LEU A 309 -8.02 7.80 -6.11
CA LEU A 309 -6.81 7.42 -5.40
C LEU A 309 -6.85 5.91 -5.10
N PRO A 310 -6.16 5.06 -5.88
CA PRO A 310 -6.37 3.61 -5.86
C PRO A 310 -5.92 2.93 -4.56
N ARG A 311 -5.06 3.58 -3.76
CA ARG A 311 -4.50 3.02 -2.53
C ARG A 311 -5.11 3.60 -1.25
N HIS A 312 -6.14 4.41 -1.41
CA HIS A 312 -6.94 4.93 -0.30
C HIS A 312 -8.17 4.05 -0.13
N LEU A 313 -8.15 3.29 0.96
CA LEU A 313 -9.12 2.26 1.29
C LEU A 313 -9.99 2.74 2.45
N ASN A 314 -11.24 3.03 2.16
CA ASN A 314 -12.22 3.39 3.18
C ASN A 314 -12.73 2.11 3.85
N CYS A 315 -12.49 1.98 5.16
CA CYS A 315 -12.95 0.86 5.99
C CYS A 315 -14.08 1.24 6.95
N GLY A 316 -14.73 2.40 6.75
CA GLY A 316 -15.91 2.77 7.52
C GLY A 316 -17.02 1.72 7.40
N ALA A 317 -17.66 1.38 8.52
CA ALA A 317 -18.67 0.32 8.61
C ALA A 317 -19.77 0.48 7.55
N ASP A 318 -20.16 1.72 7.27
CA ASP A 318 -21.15 2.11 6.26
C ASP A 318 -20.74 1.74 4.81
N VAL A 319 -19.45 1.57 4.56
CA VAL A 319 -18.88 1.33 3.24
C VAL A 319 -18.60 -0.15 3.01
N ILE A 320 -18.19 -0.86 4.06
CA ILE A 320 -17.70 -2.24 3.96
C ILE A 320 -18.74 -3.30 4.33
N GLY A 321 -19.99 -2.86 4.57
CA GLY A 321 -21.11 -3.74 4.92
C GLY A 321 -21.10 -4.17 6.38
N PHE A 322 -20.74 -3.26 7.29
CA PHE A 322 -20.88 -3.41 8.73
C PHE A 322 -20.14 -4.61 9.35
N MET A 323 -19.06 -5.07 8.70
CA MET A 323 -18.23 -6.18 9.17
C MET A 323 -16.74 -5.91 8.91
N PRO A 324 -15.82 -6.37 9.78
CA PRO A 324 -14.39 -6.22 9.54
C PRO A 324 -13.95 -6.88 8.22
N LYS A 325 -13.02 -6.23 7.52
CA LYS A 325 -12.47 -6.70 6.24
C LYS A 325 -10.96 -6.83 6.32
N THR A 326 -10.43 -7.85 5.65
CA THR A 326 -8.98 -7.97 5.39
C THR A 326 -8.53 -6.90 4.41
N LEU A 327 -7.22 -6.64 4.33
CA LEU A 327 -6.66 -5.71 3.35
C LEU A 327 -7.06 -6.10 1.91
N GLN A 328 -7.00 -7.38 1.59
CA GLN A 328 -7.36 -7.88 0.25
C GLN A 328 -8.83 -7.62 -0.09
N GLU A 329 -9.74 -7.80 0.88
CA GLU A 329 -11.15 -7.48 0.68
C GLU A 329 -11.37 -5.97 0.47
N LEU A 330 -10.65 -5.11 1.19
CA LEU A 330 -10.72 -3.66 0.99
C LEU A 330 -10.20 -3.24 -0.39
N ILE A 331 -9.09 -3.82 -0.85
CA ILE A 331 -8.55 -3.60 -2.21
C ILE A 331 -9.59 -4.03 -3.25
N TYR A 332 -10.19 -5.21 -3.08
CA TYR A 332 -11.23 -5.70 -3.98
C TYR A 332 -12.42 -4.74 -4.06
N LEU A 333 -12.95 -4.27 -2.91
CA LEU A 333 -14.05 -3.30 -2.87
C LEU A 333 -13.68 -1.98 -3.56
N LYS A 334 -12.43 -1.52 -3.39
CA LYS A 334 -11.92 -0.33 -4.06
C LYS A 334 -11.90 -0.49 -5.58
N GLU A 335 -11.48 -1.64 -6.08
CA GLU A 335 -11.44 -1.91 -7.52
C GLU A 335 -12.84 -1.92 -8.14
N GLN A 336 -13.83 -2.51 -7.45
CA GLN A 336 -15.22 -2.51 -7.94
C GLN A 336 -15.80 -1.10 -8.08
N THR A 337 -15.46 -0.19 -7.15
CA THR A 337 -15.96 1.20 -7.18
C THR A 337 -15.26 2.09 -8.21
N MET A 338 -14.07 1.70 -8.73
CA MET A 338 -13.38 2.43 -9.81
C MET A 338 -13.90 2.09 -11.22
N HIS A 339 -14.70 1.04 -11.36
CA HIS A 339 -15.25 0.57 -12.64
C HIS A 339 -16.67 1.05 -12.95
N VAL A 340 -17.26 1.80 -12.02
CA VAL A 340 -18.53 2.54 -12.17
C VAL A 340 -18.21 4.00 -12.52
#